data_AF-K5W4S6-F1
#
_entry.id   AF-K5W4S6-F1
#
_cell.length_a   1.000
_cell.length_b   1.000
_cell.length_c   1.000
_cell.angle_alpha   90.00
_cell.angle_beta   90.00
_cell.angle_gamma   90.00
#
_symmetry.space_group_name_H-M   'P 1'
#
loop_
_entity.id
_entity.type
_entity.pdbx_description
1 polymer ?
#
loop_
_entity_poly.entity_id
_entity_poly.type
_entity_poly.pdbx_seq_one_letter_code
_entity_poly.pdbx_strand_id
1 'polypeptide(L)' 'MFRFRRLPSAPYEIYSSSLDTLYLGHALWYPEPHVTGEPQIGDVGFARRGAFVRLFNLDTSAPEKKVTYKWFKK' A
#
# COMPACT_ATOMS: atom_id res chain seq x y z
N MET A 1 -18.34 32.70 24.56
CA MET A 1 -18.25 31.36 23.94
C MET A 1 -17.34 31.45 22.73
N PHE A 2 -16.08 31.04 22.85
CA PHE A 2 -15.18 30.97 21.70
C PHE A 2 -15.59 29.78 20.83
N ARG A 3 -16.22 30.07 19.69
CA ARG A 3 -16.40 29.06 18.64
C ARG A 3 -15.04 28.89 17.97
N PHE A 4 -14.28 27.90 18.41
CA PHE A 4 -13.18 27.38 17.60
C PHE A 4 -13.79 26.82 16.33
N ARG A 5 -13.80 27.64 15.26
CA ARG A 5 -14.03 27.12 13.92
C ARG A 5 -12.87 26.16 13.67
N ARG A 6 -13.12 24.85 13.76
CA ARG A 6 -12.15 23.86 13.27
C ARG A 6 -11.83 24.27 11.85
N LEU A 7 -10.56 24.51 11.59
CA LEU A 7 -10.07 24.65 10.22
C LEU A 7 -10.53 23.39 9.46
N PRO A 8 -10.98 23.53 8.20
CA PRO A 8 -11.28 22.35 7.40
C PRO A 8 -10.03 21.48 7.37
N SER A 9 -10.21 20.20 7.72
CA SER A 9 -9.13 19.21 7.63
C SER A 9 -8.51 19.24 6.25
N ALA A 10 -7.19 19.04 6.19
CA ALA A 10 -6.51 19.03 4.92
C ALA A 10 -7.10 17.91 4.02
N PRO A 11 -7.13 18.06 2.69
CA PRO A 11 -7.75 17.08 1.81
C PRO A 11 -7.24 15.63 2.01
N TYR A 12 -5.96 15.46 2.36
CA TYR A 12 -5.40 14.14 2.65
C TYR A 12 -5.96 13.51 3.93
N GLU A 13 -6.30 14.32 4.94
CA GLU A 13 -6.94 13.84 6.18
C GLU A 13 -8.40 13.46 5.95
N ILE A 14 -9.12 14.23 5.11
CA ILE A 14 -10.51 13.94 4.77
C ILE A 14 -10.58 12.64 3.96
N TYR A 15 -9.70 12.47 2.97
CA TYR A 15 -9.66 11.26 2.15
C TYR A 15 -9.29 10.03 2.99
N SER A 16 -8.29 10.14 3.87
CA SER A 16 -7.91 9.02 4.73
C SER A 16 -9.01 8.65 5.71
N SER A 17 -9.57 9.63 6.44
CA SER A 17 -10.63 9.39 7.44
C SER A 17 -11.92 8.86 6.83
N SER A 18 -12.28 9.30 5.62
CA SER A 18 -13.51 8.85 4.95
C SER A 18 -13.42 7.40 4.44
N LEU A 19 -12.21 6.90 4.22
CA LEU A 19 -11.95 5.56 3.69
C LEU A 19 -11.44 4.59 4.77
N ASP A 20 -11.24 5.05 6.00
CA ASP A 20 -10.68 4.28 7.10
C ASP A 20 -11.53 3.05 7.48
N THR A 21 -12.86 3.17 7.40
CA THR A 21 -13.79 2.04 7.68
C THR A 21 -13.83 0.99 6.57
N LEU A 22 -13.48 1.39 5.34
CA LEU A 22 -13.21 0.49 4.22
C LEU A 22 -11.75 0.02 4.23
N TYR A 23 -11.00 0.51 5.23
CA TYR A 23 -9.58 0.47 5.38
C TYR A 23 -8.77 1.09 4.23
N LEU A 24 -9.38 1.59 3.17
CA LEU A 24 -8.71 2.19 2.00
C LEU A 24 -8.08 3.58 2.27
N GLY A 25 -8.13 4.07 3.51
CA GLY A 25 -7.71 5.42 3.89
C GLY A 25 -6.21 5.65 4.00
N HIS A 26 -5.42 4.59 4.17
CA HIS A 26 -3.98 4.71 4.42
C HIS A 26 -3.16 3.88 3.42
N ALA A 27 -1.96 4.33 3.06
CA ALA A 27 -1.03 3.46 2.34
C ALA A 27 -0.62 2.29 3.26
N LEU A 28 -0.50 1.07 2.70
CA LEU A 28 -0.03 -0.13 3.43
C LEU A 28 -0.93 -0.59 4.59
N TRP A 29 -2.21 -0.23 4.61
CA TRP A 29 -3.16 -0.68 5.64
C TRP A 29 -3.41 -2.19 5.65
N TYR A 30 -3.14 -2.87 4.53
CA TYR A 30 -3.16 -4.33 4.41
C TYR A 30 -1.73 -4.81 4.14
N PRO A 31 -0.90 -4.90 5.20
CA PRO A 31 0.53 -5.17 5.06
C PRO A 31 0.83 -6.63 4.75
N GLU A 32 -0.19 -7.50 4.68
CA GLU A 32 0.02 -8.90 4.34
C GLU A 32 0.67 -9.03 2.96
N PRO A 33 1.63 -9.95 2.81
CA PRO A 33 2.27 -10.21 1.54
C PRO A 33 1.21 -10.53 0.48
N HIS A 34 1.13 -9.69 -0.55
CA HIS A 34 0.42 -10.04 -1.77
C HIS A 34 1.01 -11.34 -2.33
N VAL A 35 0.36 -11.99 -3.30
CA VAL A 35 0.84 -13.26 -3.90
C VAL A 35 2.29 -13.20 -4.46
N THR A 36 2.87 -12.00 -4.53
CA THR A 36 4.26 -11.70 -4.90
C THR A 36 5.28 -11.89 -3.76
N GLY A 37 4.83 -12.21 -2.53
CA GLY A 37 5.67 -12.46 -1.35
C GLY A 37 5.83 -11.27 -0.41
N GLU A 38 6.54 -11.49 0.70
CA GLU A 38 6.87 -10.46 1.71
C GLU A 38 7.77 -9.38 1.14
N PRO A 39 7.44 -8.08 1.31
CA PRO A 39 8.29 -6.96 0.88
C PRO A 39 9.74 -7.04 1.38
N GLN A 40 10.68 -6.58 0.56
CA GLN A 40 12.12 -6.59 0.78
C GLN A 40 12.71 -5.24 0.39
N ILE A 41 13.87 -4.92 0.96
CA ILE A 41 14.62 -3.72 0.60
C ILE A 41 15.01 -3.82 -0.88
N GLY A 42 14.79 -2.73 -1.63
CA GLY A 42 15.03 -2.66 -3.07
C GLY A 42 13.85 -3.06 -3.94
N ASP A 43 12.70 -3.39 -3.35
CA ASP A 43 11.48 -3.67 -4.11
C ASP A 43 10.92 -2.43 -4.78
N VAL A 44 10.59 -2.60 -6.07
CA VAL A 44 9.84 -1.63 -6.86
C VAL A 44 8.47 -2.23 -7.15
N GLY A 45 7.41 -1.45 -6.91
CA GLY A 45 6.03 -1.92 -6.99
C GLY A 45 5.02 -0.78 -6.85
N PHE A 46 3.75 -1.14 -6.68
CA PHE A 46 2.66 -0.19 -6.50
C PHE A 46 1.72 -0.62 -5.38
N ALA A 47 1.08 0.33 -4.73
CA ALA A 47 0.04 0.05 -3.75
C ALA A 47 -1.31 -0.17 -4.45
N ARG A 48 -2.02 -1.26 -4.14
CA ARG A 48 -3.37 -1.53 -4.62
C ARG A 48 -4.19 -2.16 -3.50
N ARG A 49 -5.35 -1.54 -3.20
CA ARG A 49 -6.26 -2.01 -2.13
C ARG A 49 -5.56 -2.23 -0.79
N GLY A 50 -4.62 -1.37 -0.43
CA GLY A 50 -3.87 -1.46 0.83
C GLY A 50 -2.67 -2.38 0.83
N ALA A 51 -2.52 -3.24 -0.18
CA ALA A 51 -1.39 -4.14 -0.31
C ALA A 51 -0.30 -3.52 -1.21
N PHE A 52 0.96 -3.77 -0.88
CA PHE A 52 2.07 -3.52 -1.79
C PHE A 52 2.20 -4.69 -2.78
N VAL A 53 2.05 -4.38 -4.07
CA VAL A 53 2.23 -5.34 -5.16
C VAL A 53 3.62 -5.13 -5.74
N ARG A 54 4.53 -6.07 -5.45
CA ARG A 54 5.92 -6.04 -5.93
C ARG A 54 5.98 -6.41 -7.41
N LEU A 55 6.76 -5.66 -8.19
CA LEU A 55 7.06 -5.94 -9.60
C LEU A 55 8.43 -6.60 -9.76
N PHE A 56 9.48 -6.00 -9.18
CA PHE A 56 10.85 -6.50 -9.20
C PHE A 56 11.63 -5.98 -7.99
N ASN A 57 12.80 -6.58 -7.71
CA ASN A 57 13.76 -6.06 -6.74
C ASN A 57 15.01 -5.57 -7.48
N LEU A 58 15.60 -4.47 -7.03
CA LEU A 58 16.85 -3.91 -7.58
C LEU A 58 18.05 -4.83 -7.34
N ASP A 59 18.04 -5.58 -6.24
CA ASP A 59 19.04 -6.56 -5.94
C ASP A 59 18.71 -7.89 -6.62
N THR A 60 19.52 -8.22 -7.62
CA THR A 60 19.42 -9.44 -8.44
C THR A 60 20.37 -10.54 -7.96
N SER A 61 21.12 -10.33 -6.88
CA SER A 61 22.14 -11.26 -6.39
C SER A 61 21.56 -12.53 -5.77
N ALA A 62 20.35 -12.45 -5.22
CA ALA A 62 19.74 -13.53 -4.46
C ALA A 62 18.43 -14.04 -5.08
N PRO A 63 18.26 -15.37 -5.24
CA PRO A 63 17.11 -15.95 -5.91
C PRO A 63 15.80 -15.72 -5.14
N GLU A 64 15.84 -15.56 -3.81
CA GLU A 64 14.65 -15.22 -3.01
C GLU A 64 14.03 -13.85 -3.35
N LYS A 65 14.80 -12.94 -3.97
CA LYS A 65 14.33 -11.61 -4.39
C LYS A 65 13.60 -11.64 -5.74
N LYS A 66 13.62 -12.79 -6.42
CA LYS A 66 12.99 -12.97 -7.72
C LYS A 66 11.48 -13.06 -7.57
N VAL A 67 10.78 -12.14 -8.21
CA VAL A 67 9.31 -12.09 -8.17
C VAL A 67 8.73 -13.12 -9.13
N THR A 68 7.85 -13.98 -8.61
CA THR A 68 7.09 -14.93 -9.44
C THR A 68 5.66 -14.45 -9.57
N TYR A 69 5.24 -14.17 -10.80
CA TYR A 69 3.86 -13.80 -11.12
C TYR A 69 3.05 -15.06 -11.46
N LYS A 70 2.06 -15.39 -10.64
CA LYS A 70 1.00 -16.34 -11.02
C LYS A 70 -0.04 -15.58 -11.83
N TRP A 71 0.06 -15.69 -13.15
CA TRP A 71 -1.00 -15.25 -14.03
C TRP A 71 -2.19 -16.19 -13.87
N PHE A 72 -3.31 -15.69 -13.35
CA PHE A 72 -4.58 -16.41 -13.46
C PHE A 72 -4.92 -16.48 -14.95
N LYS A 73 -4.80 -17.67 -15.56
CA LYS A 73 -5.43 -17.92 -16.85
C LYS A 73 -6.95 -17.89 -16.60
N LYS A 74 -7.60 -16.91 -17.20
CA LYS A 74 -9.05 -16.78 -17.24
C LYS A 74 -9.64 -17.84 -18.17
#